data_AF-A0A9D5Y3W7-F1
#
_entry.id   AF-A0A9D5Y3W7-F1
#
_cell.length_a   1.000
_cell.length_b   1.000
_cell.length_c   1.000
_cell.angle_alpha   90.00
_cell.angle_beta   90.00
_cell.angle_gamma   90.00
#
_symmetry.space_group_name_H-M   'P 1'
#
loop_
_entity.id
_entity.type
_entity.pdbx_description
1 polymer ?
#
loop_
_entity_poly.entity_id
_entity_poly.type
_entity_poly.pdbx_seq_one_letter_code
_entity_poly.pdbx_strand_id
1 'polypeptide(L)'
;MLAYGLVIAVLSAGGFFLFRRRTQKIPQQEKTVQNITLHSASVSELESEAVLAGEAMPSATASEDEQVLPDFGEQLRQEQIKRGLDVEVASLQKEVQQLRSAVAQLTTEVRQLTVVHNVSPAYAEAVALAQQGLSAADIAVRCGISLGEAELVSALSQSDSA
;
A
#
# COMPACT_ATOMS: atom_id res chain seq x y z
N MET A 1 28.12 35.61 -45.13
CA MET A 1 28.58 35.98 -43.76
C MET A 1 27.59 36.92 -43.04
N LEU A 2 26.26 36.79 -43.22
CA LEU A 2 25.26 37.67 -42.55
C LEU A 2 23.96 36.96 -42.17
N ALA A 3 23.97 35.62 -42.02
CA ALA A 3 22.77 34.83 -41.67
C ALA A 3 22.84 34.12 -40.31
N TYR A 4 23.98 34.16 -39.62
CA TYR A 4 24.14 33.51 -38.30
C TYR A 4 23.87 34.44 -37.11
N GLY A 5 23.71 35.75 -37.34
CA GLY A 5 23.51 36.73 -36.26
C GLY A 5 22.09 36.75 -35.68
N LEU A 6 21.07 36.32 -36.44
CA LEU A 6 19.67 36.42 -35.99
C LEU A 6 19.24 35.22 -35.12
N VAL A 7 19.87 34.05 -35.29
CA VAL A 7 19.49 32.84 -34.53
C VAL A 7 20.00 32.88 -33.08
N ILE A 8 21.09 33.62 -32.82
CA ILE A 8 21.66 33.74 -31.46
C ILE A 8 20.84 34.72 -30.59
N ALA A 9 20.11 35.67 -31.20
CA ALA A 9 19.36 36.69 -30.46
C ALA A 9 18.08 36.18 -29.78
N VAL A 10 17.49 35.07 -30.24
CA VAL A 10 16.27 34.50 -29.62
C VAL A 10 16.60 33.65 -28.38
N LEU A 11 17.83 33.17 -28.24
CA LEU A 11 18.29 32.34 -27.11
C LEU A 11 18.61 33.12 -25.83
N SER A 12 18.74 34.45 -25.88
CA SER A 12 19.10 35.27 -24.71
C SER A 12 17.88 35.80 -23.92
N ALA A 13 16.70 35.86 -24.53
CA ALA A 13 15.51 36.47 -23.91
C ALA A 13 14.53 35.48 -23.24
N GLY A 14 14.66 34.17 -23.50
CA GLY A 14 13.75 33.15 -22.96
C GLY A 14 14.23 32.45 -21.66
N GLY A 15 15.50 32.63 -21.29
CA GLY A 15 16.15 31.78 -20.26
C GLY A 15 16.01 32.23 -18.80
N PHE A 16 15.39 33.38 -18.51
CA PHE A 16 15.50 34.01 -17.19
C PHE A 16 14.20 34.03 -16.35
N PHE A 17 13.08 33.48 -16.83
CA PHE A 17 11.76 33.77 -16.22
C PHE A 17 11.10 32.66 -15.36
N LEU A 18 11.68 31.48 -15.13
CA LEU A 18 11.09 30.51 -14.18
C LEU A 18 12.06 29.96 -13.14
N PHE A 19 13.07 30.74 -12.77
CA PHE A 19 13.97 30.47 -11.63
C PHE A 19 13.66 31.34 -10.40
N ARG A 20 12.37 31.48 -10.02
CA ARG A 20 11.99 32.18 -8.78
C ARG A 20 10.64 31.74 -8.20
N ARG A 21 10.60 30.59 -7.53
CA ARG A 21 9.70 30.31 -6.40
C ARG A 21 10.51 29.56 -5.34
N ARG A 22 11.20 30.30 -4.47
CA ARG A 22 10.71 30.66 -3.12
C ARG A 22 10.31 29.42 -2.33
N THR A 23 11.27 29.00 -1.51
CA THR A 23 11.11 28.22 -0.29
C THR A 23 9.83 28.60 0.47
N GLN A 24 8.82 27.73 0.40
CA GLN A 24 7.68 27.79 1.31
C GLN A 24 7.69 26.50 2.13
N LYS A 25 8.02 26.68 3.41
CA LYS A 25 7.97 25.68 4.47
C LYS A 25 6.64 24.94 4.41
N ILE A 26 6.68 23.61 4.34
CA ILE A 26 5.53 22.75 4.60
C ILE A 26 5.43 22.63 6.13
N PRO A 27 4.37 23.11 6.78
CA PRO A 27 4.11 22.78 8.17
C PRO A 27 3.75 21.29 8.25
N GLN A 28 4.56 20.54 8.99
CA GLN A 28 4.28 19.15 9.39
C GLN A 28 2.95 19.13 10.16
N GLN A 29 1.93 18.50 9.57
CA GLN A 29 0.69 18.19 10.27
C GLN A 29 0.93 16.93 11.09
N GLU A 30 1.19 17.12 12.38
CA GLU A 30 1.28 16.06 13.38
C GLU A 30 -0.12 15.42 13.54
N LYS A 31 -0.37 14.32 12.81
CA LYS A 31 -1.56 13.50 13.02
C LYS A 31 -1.19 12.36 13.95
N THR A 32 -1.64 12.54 15.19
CA THR A 32 -1.78 11.58 16.27
C THR A 32 -1.97 10.15 15.76
N VAL A 33 -0.96 9.30 15.94
CA VAL A 33 -1.08 7.85 15.78
C VAL A 33 -1.86 7.34 17.00
N GLN A 34 -3.15 7.14 16.82
CA GLN A 34 -3.99 6.46 17.80
C GLN A 34 -3.70 4.96 17.71
N ASN A 35 -2.81 4.52 18.58
CA ASN A 35 -2.62 3.17 19.08
C ASN A 35 -3.87 2.27 19.00
N ILE A 36 -3.94 1.44 17.95
CA ILE A 36 -4.81 0.27 17.91
C ILE A 36 -4.15 -0.81 18.75
N THR A 37 -4.51 -0.86 20.03
CA THR A 37 -4.21 -1.98 20.92
C THR A 37 -5.10 -3.16 20.51
N LEU A 38 -4.53 -4.11 19.79
CA LEU A 38 -5.14 -5.41 19.51
C LEU A 38 -5.35 -6.16 20.83
N HIS A 39 -6.61 -6.31 21.26
CA HIS A 39 -6.99 -7.23 22.32
C HIS A 39 -6.93 -8.66 21.76
N SER A 40 -5.85 -9.36 22.12
CA SER A 40 -5.65 -10.78 21.90
C SER A 40 -6.73 -11.58 22.62
N ALA A 41 -7.52 -12.32 21.85
CA ALA A 41 -8.42 -13.35 22.36
C ALA A 41 -7.60 -14.54 22.87
N SER A 42 -7.82 -14.93 24.13
CA SER A 42 -7.45 -16.24 24.67
C SER A 42 -8.69 -16.83 25.33
N VAL A 43 -9.30 -17.84 24.71
CA VAL A 43 -10.30 -18.69 25.36
C VAL A 43 -10.00 -20.14 25.03
N SER A 44 -9.52 -20.85 26.04
CA SER A 44 -9.39 -22.31 26.20
C SER A 44 -9.19 -22.44 27.72
N GLU A 45 -9.88 -23.22 28.54
CA GLU A 45 -10.44 -24.58 28.50
C GLU A 45 -11.67 -24.61 29.45
N LEU A 46 -12.82 -25.21 29.11
CA LEU A 46 -13.26 -26.60 29.35
C LEU A 46 -13.09 -27.13 30.79
N GLU A 47 -14.23 -27.43 31.44
CA GLU A 47 -14.62 -28.68 32.16
C GLU A 47 -15.98 -28.43 32.88
N SER A 48 -17.09 -29.14 32.59
CA SER A 48 -17.49 -30.52 33.02
C SER A 48 -17.58 -30.63 34.56
N GLU A 49 -18.69 -30.87 35.28
CA GLU A 49 -19.80 -31.85 35.23
C GLU A 49 -21.05 -31.26 35.97
N ALA A 50 -22.32 -31.50 35.61
CA ALA A 50 -23.18 -32.71 35.81
C ALA A 50 -23.45 -33.03 37.32
N VAL A 51 -24.64 -33.31 37.91
CA VAL A 51 -26.05 -33.62 37.54
C VAL A 51 -26.92 -33.48 38.83
N LEU A 52 -28.25 -33.48 38.64
CA LEU A 52 -29.37 -33.88 39.55
C LEU A 52 -30.01 -32.75 40.38
N ALA A 53 -31.33 -32.65 40.55
CA ALA A 53 -32.54 -33.19 39.93
C ALA A 53 -33.69 -32.45 40.65
N GLY A 54 -34.79 -32.14 39.97
CA GLY A 54 -35.93 -31.51 40.63
C GLY A 54 -37.01 -31.09 39.65
N GLU A 55 -37.87 -32.05 39.31
CA GLU A 55 -39.15 -31.86 38.62
C GLU A 55 -39.97 -30.68 39.16
N ALA A 56 -40.48 -29.86 38.25
CA ALA A 56 -41.84 -29.37 38.31
C ALA A 56 -42.28 -28.89 36.93
N MET A 57 -43.24 -29.59 36.33
CA MET A 57 -43.99 -29.09 35.17
C MET A 57 -44.72 -27.79 35.53
N PRO A 58 -44.96 -26.93 34.53
CA PRO A 58 -46.35 -26.73 34.12
C PRO A 58 -46.46 -26.85 32.59
N SER A 59 -47.31 -27.76 32.14
CA SER A 59 -48.67 -27.44 31.68
C SER A 59 -48.66 -26.69 30.35
N ALA A 60 -49.10 -27.41 29.33
CA ALA A 60 -49.35 -26.95 27.99
C ALA A 60 -50.17 -25.66 27.95
N THR A 61 -49.68 -24.69 27.19
CA THR A 61 -50.49 -23.92 26.25
C THR A 61 -49.73 -23.84 24.94
N ALA A 62 -50.18 -24.63 23.98
CA ALA A 62 -49.96 -24.37 22.57
C ALA A 62 -50.60 -23.03 22.19
N SER A 63 -50.18 -22.49 21.04
CA SER A 63 -50.56 -21.22 20.40
C SER A 63 -49.93 -19.99 21.07
N GLU A 64 -49.15 -19.17 20.37
CA GLU A 64 -49.26 -18.74 18.98
C GLU A 64 -47.87 -18.66 18.32
N ASP A 65 -47.69 -19.35 17.19
CA ASP A 65 -46.71 -18.94 16.18
C ASP A 65 -47.15 -17.54 15.71
N GLU A 66 -46.71 -16.51 16.41
CA GLU A 66 -46.80 -15.14 15.92
C GLU A 66 -45.78 -15.02 14.78
N GLN A 67 -46.19 -15.52 13.61
CA GLN A 67 -45.58 -15.18 12.35
C GLN A 67 -45.77 -13.67 12.20
N VAL A 68 -44.81 -12.92 12.75
CA VAL A 68 -44.63 -11.49 12.49
C VAL A 68 -44.51 -11.37 10.99
N LEU A 69 -45.64 -11.06 10.35
CA LEU A 69 -45.72 -10.88 8.91
C LEU A 69 -44.71 -9.78 8.59
N PRO A 70 -43.62 -10.09 7.88
CA PRO A 70 -42.54 -9.13 7.72
C PRO A 70 -43.10 -7.90 7.01
N ASP A 71 -42.85 -6.72 7.57
CA ASP A 71 -43.29 -5.47 6.97
C ASP A 71 -42.69 -5.36 5.57
N PHE A 72 -43.53 -5.48 4.54
CA PHE A 72 -43.12 -5.40 3.15
C PHE A 72 -42.33 -4.11 2.86
N GLY A 73 -42.64 -3.03 3.58
CA GLY A 73 -41.88 -1.78 3.51
C GLY A 73 -40.46 -1.89 4.06
N GLU A 74 -40.25 -2.67 5.12
CA GLU A 74 -38.91 -2.97 5.66
C GLU A 74 -38.12 -3.90 4.74
N GLN A 75 -38.76 -4.93 4.18
CA GLN A 75 -38.13 -5.83 3.21
C GLN A 75 -37.65 -5.09 1.96
N LEU A 76 -38.47 -4.19 1.41
CA LEU A 76 -38.08 -3.37 0.26
C LEU A 76 -36.93 -2.42 0.58
N ARG A 77 -36.94 -1.79 1.76
CA ARG A 77 -35.81 -0.95 2.21
C ARG A 77 -34.53 -1.77 2.36
N GLN A 78 -34.62 -2.96 2.95
CA GLN A 78 -33.47 -3.85 3.12
C GLN A 78 -32.91 -4.32 1.77
N GLU A 79 -33.77 -4.69 0.83
CA GLU A 79 -33.39 -5.04 -0.55
C GLU A 79 -32.75 -3.86 -1.29
N GLN A 80 -33.26 -2.65 -1.12
CA GLN A 80 -32.66 -1.44 -1.71
C GLN A 80 -31.27 -1.16 -1.15
N ILE A 81 -31.08 -1.27 0.17
CA ILE A 81 -29.78 -1.10 0.82
C ILE A 81 -28.80 -2.16 0.31
N LYS A 82 -29.22 -3.43 0.28
CA LYS A 82 -28.39 -4.53 -0.22
C LYS A 82 -27.95 -4.29 -1.67
N ARG A 83 -28.87 -3.91 -2.55
CA ARG A 83 -28.54 -3.56 -3.94
C ARG A 83 -27.58 -2.38 -4.04
N GLY A 84 -27.76 -1.35 -3.20
CA GLY A 84 -26.85 -0.22 -3.13
C GLY A 84 -25.43 -0.66 -2.75
N LEU A 85 -25.31 -1.51 -1.74
CA LEU A 85 -24.03 -2.09 -1.31
C LEU A 85 -23.42 -2.98 -2.40
N ASP A 86 -24.22 -3.81 -3.07
CA ASP A 86 -23.75 -4.68 -4.16
C ASP A 86 -23.17 -3.85 -5.32
N VAL A 87 -23.81 -2.72 -5.65
CA VAL A 87 -23.31 -1.77 -6.67
C VAL A 87 -22.01 -1.10 -6.22
N GLU A 88 -21.94 -0.62 -4.98
CA GLU A 88 -20.75 0.01 -4.41
C GLU A 88 -19.56 -0.98 -4.42
N VAL A 89 -19.78 -2.22 -3.96
CA VAL A 89 -18.78 -3.28 -3.94
C VAL A 89 -18.33 -3.61 -5.35
N ALA A 90 -19.24 -3.73 -6.32
CA ALA A 90 -18.88 -3.95 -7.72
C ALA A 90 -18.04 -2.79 -8.30
N SER A 91 -18.36 -1.54 -7.93
CA SER A 91 -17.58 -0.37 -8.33
C SER A 91 -16.16 -0.41 -7.75
N LEU A 92 -16.03 -0.64 -6.44
CA LEU A 92 -14.74 -0.73 -5.77
C LEU A 92 -13.90 -1.89 -6.31
N GLN A 93 -14.50 -3.05 -6.59
CA GLN A 93 -13.79 -4.17 -7.21
C GLN A 93 -13.24 -3.79 -8.60
N LYS A 94 -14.02 -3.04 -9.40
CA LYS A 94 -13.57 -2.55 -10.69
C LYS A 94 -12.42 -1.56 -10.56
N GLU A 95 -12.50 -0.61 -9.63
CA GLU A 95 -11.43 0.34 -9.35
C GLU A 95 -10.15 -0.35 -8.89
N VAL A 96 -10.26 -1.31 -7.97
CA VAL A 96 -9.12 -2.15 -7.54
C VAL A 96 -8.51 -2.89 -8.72
N GLN A 97 -9.32 -3.46 -9.61
CA GLN A 97 -8.81 -4.15 -10.79
C GLN A 97 -8.09 -3.19 -11.75
N GLN A 98 -8.60 -1.97 -11.93
CA GLN A 98 -7.96 -0.93 -12.74
C GLN A 98 -6.62 -0.52 -12.13
N LEU A 99 -6.58 -0.24 -10.82
CA LEU A 99 -5.34 0.12 -10.12
C LEU A 99 -4.32 -1.01 -10.18
N ARG A 100 -4.73 -2.26 -9.98
CA ARG A 100 -3.85 -3.43 -10.12
C ARG A 100 -3.27 -3.54 -11.53
N SER A 101 -4.08 -3.27 -12.55
CA SER A 101 -3.61 -3.27 -13.94
C SER A 101 -2.61 -2.14 -14.21
N ALA A 102 -2.86 -0.94 -13.68
CA ALA A 102 -1.96 0.20 -13.82
C ALA A 102 -0.62 -0.05 -13.11
N VAL A 103 -0.65 -0.61 -11.89
CA VAL A 103 0.57 -1.00 -11.16
C VAL A 103 1.35 -2.07 -11.92
N ALA A 104 0.68 -3.07 -12.49
CA ALA A 104 1.35 -4.11 -13.29
C ALA A 104 2.01 -3.54 -14.55
N GLN A 105 1.35 -2.60 -15.22
CA GLN A 105 1.92 -1.87 -16.37
C GLN A 105 3.14 -1.04 -15.94
N LEU A 106 3.01 -0.24 -14.89
CA LEU A 106 4.10 0.62 -14.41
C LEU A 106 5.30 -0.20 -13.93
N THR A 107 5.06 -1.33 -13.26
CA THR A 107 6.13 -2.27 -12.86
C THR A 107 6.87 -2.83 -14.08
N THR A 108 6.14 -3.08 -15.16
CA THR A 108 6.71 -3.56 -16.42
C THR A 108 7.54 -2.46 -17.10
N GLU A 109 7.04 -1.22 -17.15
CA GLU A 109 7.75 -0.07 -17.68
C GLU A 109 9.04 0.23 -16.89
N VAL A 110 8.97 0.22 -15.56
CA VAL A 110 10.14 0.39 -14.70
C VAL A 110 11.18 -0.70 -14.98
N ARG A 111 10.76 -1.97 -15.05
CA ARG A 111 11.66 -3.07 -15.40
C ARG A 111 12.31 -2.88 -16.78
N GLN A 112 11.54 -2.44 -17.77
CA GLN A 112 12.08 -2.15 -19.10
C GLN A 112 13.09 -1.00 -19.06
N LEU A 113 12.81 0.05 -18.29
CA LEU A 113 13.77 1.14 -18.07
C LEU A 113 15.02 0.66 -17.35
N THR A 114 14.93 -0.24 -16.37
CA THR A 114 16.09 -0.87 -15.72
C THR A 114 16.94 -1.67 -16.72
N VAL A 115 16.30 -2.37 -17.67
CA VAL A 115 16.98 -3.15 -18.71
C VAL A 115 17.62 -2.23 -19.76
N VAL A 116 16.92 -1.20 -20.21
CA VAL A 116 17.43 -0.22 -21.20
C VAL A 116 18.53 0.64 -20.60
N HIS A 117 18.34 1.08 -19.36
CA HIS A 117 19.30 1.84 -18.58
C HIS A 117 20.23 0.88 -17.83
N ASN A 118 20.87 -0.02 -18.60
CA ASN A 118 21.83 -1.05 -18.21
C ASN A 118 22.53 -0.81 -16.87
N VAL A 119 21.82 -1.02 -15.76
CA VAL A 119 22.40 -0.95 -14.43
C VAL A 119 23.36 -2.13 -14.45
N SER A 120 24.66 -1.83 -14.48
CA SER A 120 25.69 -2.84 -14.68
C SER A 120 25.38 -4.06 -13.82
N PRO A 121 25.43 -5.30 -14.35
CA PRO A 121 25.19 -6.51 -13.56
C PRO A 121 25.99 -6.54 -12.24
N ALA A 122 27.19 -5.95 -12.23
CA ALA A 122 28.03 -5.80 -11.04
C ALA A 122 27.39 -4.91 -9.95
N TYR A 123 26.66 -3.87 -10.35
CA TYR A 123 25.93 -3.00 -9.42
C TYR A 123 24.70 -3.69 -8.84
N ALA A 124 23.94 -4.43 -9.66
CA ALA A 124 22.81 -5.22 -9.18
C ALA A 124 23.26 -6.30 -8.18
N GLU A 125 24.40 -6.95 -8.44
CA GLU A 125 25.04 -7.88 -7.50
C GLU A 125 25.45 -7.17 -6.20
N ALA A 126 26.08 -5.99 -6.29
CA ALA A 126 26.48 -5.21 -5.11
C ALA A 126 25.28 -4.85 -4.21
N VAL A 127 24.15 -4.44 -4.80
CA VAL A 127 22.91 -4.15 -4.05
C VAL A 127 22.37 -5.40 -3.35
N ALA A 128 22.35 -6.55 -4.02
CA ALA A 128 21.91 -7.80 -3.40
C ALA A 128 22.80 -8.22 -2.22
N LEU A 129 24.12 -8.03 -2.32
CA LEU A 129 25.05 -8.30 -1.23
C LEU A 129 24.88 -7.32 -0.06
N ALA A 130 24.60 -6.04 -0.35
CA ALA A 130 24.30 -5.05 0.69
C ALA A 130 23.01 -5.38 1.45
N GLN A 131 21.95 -5.82 0.76
CA GLN A 131 20.70 -6.27 1.39
C GLN A 131 20.91 -7.52 2.27
N GLN A 132 21.89 -8.36 1.93
CA GLN A 132 22.32 -9.50 2.76
C GLN A 132 23.17 -9.09 3.97
N GLY A 133 23.52 -7.81 4.12
CA GLY A 133 24.29 -7.28 5.24
C GLY A 133 25.81 -7.43 5.10
N LEU A 134 26.33 -7.65 3.89
CA LEU A 134 27.78 -7.66 3.68
C LEU A 134 28.40 -6.27 3.91
N SER A 135 29.65 -6.27 4.37
CA SER A 135 30.40 -5.02 4.57
C SER A 135 30.72 -4.37 3.22
N ALA A 136 30.77 -3.03 3.19
CA ALA A 136 31.10 -2.28 1.98
C ALA A 136 32.50 -2.67 1.43
N ALA A 137 33.46 -2.97 2.30
CA ALA A 137 34.79 -3.43 1.89
C ALA A 137 34.73 -4.77 1.14
N ASP A 138 33.94 -5.73 1.63
CA ASP A 138 33.78 -7.04 0.98
C ASP A 138 33.06 -6.92 -0.35
N ILE A 139 32.05 -6.05 -0.43
CA ILE A 139 31.30 -5.78 -1.67
C ILE A 139 32.22 -5.15 -2.73
N ALA A 140 33.05 -4.17 -2.35
CA ALA A 140 34.00 -3.53 -3.26
C ALA A 140 34.94 -4.55 -3.92
N VAL A 141 35.51 -5.45 -3.12
CA VAL A 141 36.40 -6.51 -3.61
C VAL A 141 35.67 -7.51 -4.51
N ARG A 142 34.47 -7.95 -4.11
CA ARG A 142 33.71 -8.98 -4.84
C ARG A 142 33.17 -8.49 -6.18
N CYS A 143 32.63 -7.28 -6.21
CA CYS A 143 32.00 -6.73 -7.41
C CYS A 143 32.98 -5.93 -8.28
N GLY A 144 34.24 -5.74 -7.83
CA GLY A 144 35.25 -4.98 -8.56
C GLY A 144 34.92 -3.49 -8.67
N ILE A 145 34.23 -2.93 -7.68
CA ILE A 145 33.82 -1.52 -7.60
C ILE A 145 34.66 -0.78 -6.55
N SER A 146 34.63 0.56 -6.57
CA SER A 146 35.35 1.34 -5.57
C SER A 146 34.72 1.22 -4.18
N LEU A 147 35.52 1.45 -3.12
CA LEU A 147 35.01 1.43 -1.75
C LEU A 147 33.89 2.46 -1.55
N GLY A 148 34.01 3.66 -2.13
CA GLY A 148 32.97 4.69 -2.04
C GLY A 148 31.67 4.30 -2.74
N GLU A 149 31.74 3.57 -3.87
CA GLU A 149 30.54 3.03 -4.53
C GLU A 149 29.88 1.96 -3.66
N ALA A 150 30.66 1.09 -3.01
CA ALA A 150 30.11 0.07 -2.12
C ALA A 150 29.48 0.67 -0.85
N GLU A 151 30.06 1.73 -0.29
CA GLU A 151 29.47 2.47 0.83
C GLU A 151 28.14 3.12 0.45
N LEU A 152 28.08 3.74 -0.74
CA LEU A 152 26.84 4.31 -1.28
C LEU A 152 25.75 3.24 -1.43
N VAL A 153 26.09 2.09 -2.02
CA VAL A 153 25.16 0.97 -2.21
C VAL A 153 24.66 0.42 -0.87
N SER A 154 25.56 0.30 0.11
CA SER A 154 25.22 -0.17 1.46
C SER A 154 24.27 0.80 2.17
N ALA A 155 24.53 2.11 2.11
CA ALA A 155 23.68 3.13 2.71
C ALA A 155 22.29 3.19 2.05
N LEU A 156 22.24 3.10 0.71
CA LEU A 156 20.98 3.11 -0.03
C LEU A 156 20.11 1.88 0.31
N SER A 157 20.71 0.69 0.34
CA SER A 157 20.00 -0.56 0.64
C SER A 157 19.42 -0.60 2.05
N GLN A 158 20.12 0.02 3.02
CA GLN A 158 19.62 0.17 4.38
C GLN A 158 18.42 1.14 4.46
N SER A 159 18.41 2.20 3.65
CA SER A 159 17.30 3.16 3.60
C SER A 159 16.04 2.64 2.92
N ASP A 160 16.19 1.69 1.98
CA ASP A 160 15.07 1.10 1.23
C ASP A 160 14.40 -0.05 1.99
N SER A 161 15.07 -0.60 3.02
CA SER A 161 14.57 -1.69 3.87
C SER A 161 13.89 -1.22 5.16
N ALA A 162 13.82 0.10 5.39
CA ALA A 162 13.28 0.73 6.60
C ALA A 162 11.89 1.35 6.34
#